data_AF-A0A1K0IMA1-F1
#
_entry.id   AF-A0A1K0IMA1-F1
#
_cell.length_a   1.000
_cell.length_b   1.000
_cell.length_c   1.000
_cell.angle_alpha   90.00
_cell.angle_beta   90.00
_cell.angle_gamma   90.00
#
_symmetry.space_group_name_H-M   'P 1'
#
loop_
_entity.id
_entity.type
_entity.pdbx_description
1 polymer ?
#
loop_
_entity_poly.entity_id
_entity_poly.type
_entity_poly.pdbx_seq_one_letter_code
_entity_poly.pdbx_strand_id
1 'polypeptide(L)'
;MKKKETRPRSRSRKQLQHQQFAAYSTSQAPVIVHLSTGARLQGLILASDDYVVLLGRQPDDIRPTVVYKRAICLVTLANAPDAPVVAPDPAPEPDFLPIYIPRTSKRR
;
A
#
# COMPACT_ATOMS: atom_id res chain seq x y z
N MET A 1 -12.06 1.33 37.60
CA MET A 1 -11.00 0.77 36.73
C MET A 1 -10.91 1.59 35.45
N LYS A 2 -9.78 2.26 35.19
CA LYS A 2 -9.58 3.02 33.94
C LYS A 2 -9.34 2.02 32.82
N LYS A 3 -10.31 1.85 31.92
CA LYS A 3 -10.17 1.03 30.72
C LYS A 3 -9.05 1.64 29.87
N LYS A 4 -7.92 0.96 29.75
CA LYS A 4 -6.83 1.37 28.85
C LYS A 4 -7.36 1.22 27.42
N GLU A 5 -7.59 2.35 26.77
CA GLU A 5 -7.98 2.40 25.37
C GLU A 5 -6.71 2.20 24.54
N THR A 6 -6.51 0.98 24.05
CA THR A 6 -5.36 0.66 23.19
C THR A 6 -5.63 1.26 21.81
N ARG A 7 -5.06 2.44 21.53
CA ARG A 7 -5.11 3.02 20.18
C ARG A 7 -4.58 2.01 19.18
N PRO A 8 -5.27 1.75 18.06
CA PRO A 8 -4.73 0.87 17.03
C PRO A 8 -3.40 1.44 16.56
N ARG A 9 -2.38 0.59 16.51
CA ARG A 9 -1.02 0.98 16.13
C ARG A 9 -1.09 1.52 14.69
N SER A 10 -0.70 2.77 14.49
CA SER A 10 -0.67 3.39 13.16
C SER A 10 0.12 2.49 12.21
N ARG A 11 -0.49 2.12 11.07
CA ARG A 11 0.17 1.28 10.07
C ARG A 11 1.33 2.08 9.49
N SER A 12 2.56 1.60 9.70
CA SER A 12 3.73 2.27 9.14
C SER A 12 3.68 2.20 7.60
N ARG A 13 4.16 3.25 6.91
CA ARG A 13 4.31 3.27 5.45
C ARG A 13 5.07 2.05 4.92
N LYS A 14 6.07 1.58 5.69
CA LYS A 14 6.86 0.37 5.38
C LYS A 14 5.97 -0.88 5.32
N GLN A 15 4.96 -0.96 6.18
CA GLN A 15 4.02 -2.08 6.21
C GLN A 15 3.07 -2.09 5.01
N LEU A 16 2.58 -0.93 4.57
CA LEU A 16 1.75 -0.84 3.36
C LEU A 16 2.54 -1.24 2.11
N GLN A 17 3.76 -0.70 1.97
CA GLN A 17 4.61 -1.02 0.82
C GLN A 17 4.90 -2.53 0.75
N HIS A 18 5.25 -3.16 1.88
CA HIS A 18 5.49 -4.59 1.92
C HIS A 18 4.25 -5.40 1.54
N GLN A 19 3.07 -5.05 2.08
CA GLN A 19 1.80 -5.71 1.73
C GLN A 19 1.47 -5.58 0.23
N GLN A 20 1.73 -4.42 -0.36
CA GLN A 20 1.48 -4.18 -1.78
C GLN A 20 2.39 -5.03 -2.67
N PHE A 21 3.70 -5.09 -2.39
CA PHE A 21 4.62 -5.94 -3.15
C PHE A 21 4.36 -7.43 -2.95
N ALA A 22 3.96 -7.85 -1.74
CA ALA A 22 3.52 -9.22 -1.49
C ALA A 22 2.28 -9.56 -2.33
N ALA A 23 1.30 -8.65 -2.41
CA ALA A 23 0.11 -8.84 -3.24
C ALA A 23 0.45 -8.97 -4.74
N TYR A 24 1.38 -8.16 -5.26
CA TYR A 24 1.84 -8.27 -6.65
C TYR A 24 2.57 -9.58 -6.95
N SER A 25 3.42 -10.05 -6.03
CA SER A 25 4.13 -11.32 -6.17
C SER A 25 3.19 -12.52 -6.12
N THR A 26 2.25 -12.56 -5.17
CA THR A 26 1.28 -13.65 -5.07
C THR A 26 0.30 -13.68 -6.24
N SER A 27 -0.17 -12.52 -6.70
CA SER A 27 -1.13 -12.46 -7.82
C SER A 27 -0.49 -12.64 -9.18
N GLN A 28 0.84 -12.49 -9.29
CA GLN A 28 1.56 -12.44 -10.56
C GLN A 28 0.90 -11.48 -11.56
N ALA A 29 0.36 -10.37 -11.06
CA ALA A 29 -0.28 -9.37 -11.90
C ALA A 29 0.80 -8.58 -12.66
N PRO A 30 0.63 -8.34 -13.97
CA PRO A 30 1.57 -7.53 -14.73
C PRO A 30 1.56 -6.11 -14.20
N VAL A 31 2.74 -5.55 -13.96
CA VAL A 31 2.95 -4.19 -13.45
C VAL A 31 3.82 -3.36 -14.38
N ILE A 32 3.68 -2.04 -14.24
CA ILE A 32 4.56 -1.04 -14.82
C ILE A 32 5.27 -0.32 -13.66
N VAL A 33 6.59 -0.41 -13.65
CA VAL A 33 7.47 0.31 -12.73
C VAL A 33 7.94 1.58 -13.41
N HIS A 34 7.49 2.72 -12.91
CA HIS A 34 7.88 4.04 -13.40
C HIS A 34 9.11 4.50 -12.63
N LEU A 35 10.21 4.73 -13.34
CA LEU A 35 11.46 5.18 -12.75
C LEU A 35 11.53 6.71 -12.67
N SER A 36 12.34 7.22 -11.75
CA SER A 36 12.60 8.66 -11.61
C SER A 36 13.28 9.30 -12.81
N THR A 37 13.91 8.49 -13.66
CA THR A 37 14.46 8.91 -14.94
C THR A 37 13.39 9.14 -16.01
N GLY A 38 12.15 8.72 -15.77
CA GLY A 38 11.06 8.70 -16.75
C GLY A 38 10.94 7.40 -17.54
N ALA A 39 11.89 6.47 -17.41
CA ALA A 39 11.79 5.15 -18.03
C ALA A 39 10.69 4.29 -17.39
N ARG A 40 10.06 3.42 -18.19
CA ARG A 40 8.99 2.51 -17.76
C ARG A 40 9.42 1.08 -17.97
N LEU A 41 9.53 0.31 -16.89
CA LEU A 41 9.81 -1.12 -16.93
C LEU A 41 8.52 -1.90 -16.75
N GLN A 42 8.31 -2.93 -17.56
CA GLN A 42 7.11 -3.77 -17.49
C GLN A 42 7.49 -5.19 -17.10
N GLY A 43 6.72 -5.81 -16.22
CA GLY A 43 6.98 -7.18 -15.80
C GLY A 43 6.14 -7.62 -14.61
N LEU A 44 6.62 -8.66 -13.96
CA LEU A 44 6.04 -9.28 -12.77
C LEU A 44 6.98 -9.04 -11.59
N ILE A 45 6.41 -8.69 -10.44
CA ILE A 45 7.19 -8.59 -9.20
C ILE A 45 7.37 -9.99 -8.66
N LEU A 46 8.57 -10.55 -8.77
CA LEU A 46 8.83 -11.90 -8.28
C LEU A 46 9.12 -11.91 -6.78
N ALA A 47 9.90 -10.94 -6.32
CA ALA A 47 10.26 -10.77 -4.91
C ALA A 47 10.57 -9.31 -4.59
N SER A 48 10.58 -8.98 -3.30
CA SER A 48 11.06 -7.68 -2.82
C SER A 48 11.69 -7.81 -1.44
N ASP A 49 12.68 -7.00 -1.16
CA ASP A 49 13.26 -6.84 0.18
C ASP A 49 13.07 -5.39 0.66
N ASP A 50 13.91 -4.89 1.57
CA ASP A 50 13.83 -3.50 2.05
C ASP A 50 14.30 -2.46 1.02
N TYR A 51 15.15 -2.82 0.05
CA TYR A 51 15.87 -1.88 -0.83
C TYR A 51 15.58 -2.04 -2.32
N VAL A 52 15.27 -3.26 -2.76
CA VAL A 52 15.14 -3.65 -4.16
C VAL A 52 13.85 -4.43 -4.41
N VAL A 53 13.49 -4.50 -5.69
CA VAL A 53 12.41 -5.32 -6.23
C VAL A 53 13.01 -6.16 -7.36
N LEU A 54 12.66 -7.45 -7.39
CA LEU A 54 13.05 -8.37 -8.44
C LEU A 54 11.95 -8.39 -9.50
N LEU A 55 12.23 -7.88 -10.70
CA LEU A 55 11.27 -7.74 -11.79
C LEU A 55 11.57 -8.79 -12.88
N GLY A 56 10.67 -9.75 -13.06
CA GLY A 56 10.75 -10.77 -14.11
C GLY A 56 9.80 -10.50 -15.27
N ARG A 57 9.98 -11.21 -16.38
CA ARG A 57 9.01 -11.24 -17.48
C ARG A 57 7.96 -12.35 -17.29
N GLN A 58 8.34 -13.42 -16.61
CA GLN A 58 7.53 -14.59 -16.33
C GLN A 58 7.73 -15.04 -14.86
N PRO A 59 6.84 -15.87 -14.31
CA PRO A 59 6.93 -16.36 -12.92
C PRO A 59 8.28 -17.02 -12.59
N ASP A 60 8.78 -17.86 -13.50
CA ASP A 60 10.01 -18.63 -13.35
C ASP A 60 11.15 -18.07 -14.21
N ASP A 61 11.21 -16.74 -14.35
CA ASP A 61 12.22 -16.08 -15.16
C ASP A 61 13.64 -16.36 -14.64
N ILE A 62 14.50 -16.87 -15.51
CA ILE A 62 15.90 -17.23 -15.22
C ILE A 62 16.78 -15.99 -15.06
N ARG A 63 16.40 -14.86 -15.68
CA ARG A 63 17.18 -13.61 -15.67
C ARG A 63 16.35 -12.40 -15.26
N PRO A 64 15.85 -12.35 -14.03
CA PRO A 64 15.08 -11.23 -13.55
C PRO A 64 15.98 -10.00 -13.32
N THR A 65 15.41 -8.82 -13.52
CA THR A 65 16.09 -7.54 -13.34
C THR A 65 15.91 -7.04 -11.92
N VAL A 66 17.01 -6.69 -11.25
CA VAL A 66 16.96 -6.05 -9.92
C VAL A 66 16.74 -4.55 -10.10
N VAL A 67 15.70 -4.02 -9.48
CA VAL A 67 15.37 -2.58 -9.50
C VAL A 67 15.48 -2.00 -8.09
N TYR A 68 16.34 -1.00 -7.92
CA TYR A 68 16.44 -0.28 -6.65
C TYR A 68 15.21 0.58 -6.39
N LYS A 69 14.58 0.43 -5.23
CA LYS A 69 13.39 1.19 -4.83
C LYS A 69 13.63 2.71 -4.80
N ARG A 70 14.87 3.14 -4.56
CA ARG A 70 15.26 4.57 -4.62
C ARG A 70 15.08 5.19 -6.01
N ALA A 71 15.11 4.38 -7.07
CA ALA A 71 14.89 4.83 -8.44
C ALA A 71 13.42 4.74 -8.88
N ILE A 72 12.52 4.19 -8.04
CA ILE A 72 11.11 3.98 -8.38
C ILE A 72 10.28 5.18 -7.93
N CYS A 73 9.51 5.77 -8.84
CA CYS A 73 8.53 6.81 -8.54
C CYS A 73 7.16 6.21 -8.21
N LEU A 74 6.69 5.27 -9.02
CA LEU A 74 5.36 4.68 -8.90
C LEU A 74 5.36 3.26 -9.48
N VAL A 75 4.51 2.39 -8.94
CA VAL A 75 4.20 1.07 -9.51
C VAL A 75 2.70 1.01 -9.77
N THR A 76 2.31 0.72 -11.00
CA THR A 76 0.91 0.57 -11.42
C THR A 76 0.68 -0.83 -11.97
N LEU A 77 -0.55 -1.33 -11.94
CA LEU A 77 -0.92 -2.50 -12.72
C LEU A 77 -0.85 -2.15 -14.22
N ALA A 78 -0.39 -3.07 -15.05
CA ALA A 78 -0.34 -2.89 -16.50
C ALA A 78 -1.73 -2.94 -17.14
N ASN A 79 -2.64 -3.69 -16.53
CA ASN A 79 -4.02 -3.83 -16.97
C ASN A 79 -4.99 -2.89 -16.22
N ALA A 80 -4.47 -1.88 -15.50
CA ALA A 80 -5.34 -0.90 -14.88
C ALA A 80 -6.09 -0.15 -16.00
N PRO A 81 -7.44 -0.06 -15.96
CA PRO A 81 -8.15 0.79 -16.89
C PRO A 81 -7.65 2.23 -16.71
N ASP A 82 -7.42 2.96 -17.81
CA ASP A 82 -7.04 4.38 -17.79
C ASP A 82 -8.13 5.31 -17.20
N ALA A 83 -9.22 4.71 -16.70
CA ALA A 83 -10.25 5.43 -15.98
C ALA A 83 -9.63 6.02 -14.69
N PRO A 84 -9.88 7.30 -14.40
CA PRO A 84 -9.52 7.86 -13.10
C PRO A 84 -10.15 6.97 -12.02
N VAL A 85 -9.34 6.51 -11.07
CA VAL A 85 -9.86 5.86 -9.87
C VAL A 85 -10.70 6.91 -9.16
N VAL A 86 -12.01 6.89 -9.41
CA VAL A 86 -12.98 7.62 -8.60
C VAL A 86 -12.81 7.02 -7.22
N ALA A 87 -12.24 7.81 -6.30
CA ALA A 87 -12.26 7.43 -4.90
C ALA A 87 -13.71 7.04 -4.59
N PRO A 88 -13.97 5.84 -4.04
CA PRO A 88 -15.32 5.50 -3.66
C PRO A 88 -15.85 6.69 -2.86
N ASP A 89 -17.04 7.18 -3.23
CA ASP A 89 -17.72 8.25 -2.49
C ASP A 89 -17.50 7.91 -1.02
N PRO A 90 -16.92 8.82 -0.21
CA PRO A 90 -16.70 8.52 1.18
C PRO A 90 -18.05 8.08 1.69
N ALA A 91 -18.19 6.78 2.00
CA ALA A 91 -19.34 6.29 2.75
C ALA A 91 -19.51 7.32 3.87
N PRO A 92 -20.72 7.88 4.06
CA PRO A 92 -20.94 9.03 4.92
C PRO A 92 -20.10 8.78 6.16
N GLU A 93 -19.09 9.65 6.38
CA GLU A 93 -18.13 9.48 7.47
C GLU A 93 -18.94 8.99 8.66
N PRO A 94 -18.59 7.85 9.29
CA PRO A 94 -19.45 7.27 10.31
C PRO A 94 -19.75 8.40 11.29
N ASP A 95 -21.01 8.84 11.27
CA ASP A 95 -21.49 10.06 11.92
C ASP A 95 -20.85 10.03 13.28
N PHE A 96 -19.93 10.95 13.57
CA PHE A 96 -19.11 10.89 14.77
C PHE A 96 -20.08 10.85 15.94
N LEU A 97 -20.42 9.64 16.42
CA LEU A 97 -21.36 9.47 17.49
C LEU A 97 -20.70 10.18 18.66
N PRO A 98 -21.34 11.23 19.22
CA PRO A 98 -20.76 11.91 20.35
C PRO A 98 -20.54 10.84 21.41
N ILE A 99 -19.28 10.51 21.69
CA ILE A 99 -18.92 9.64 22.79
C ILE A 99 -19.53 10.35 23.99
N TYR A 100 -20.60 9.79 24.54
CA TYR A 100 -21.23 10.31 25.73
C TYR A 100 -20.17 10.23 26.83
N ILE A 101 -19.51 11.35 27.09
CA ILE A 101 -18.62 11.53 28.22
C ILE A 101 -19.52 12.04 29.34
N PRO A 102 -19.96 11.19 30.29
CA PRO A 102 -20.76 11.67 31.40
C PRO A 102 -19.95 12.74 32.14
N ARG A 103 -20.49 13.95 32.20
CA ARG A 103 -19.95 15.01 33.05
C ARG A 103 -19.99 14.49 34.49
N THR A 104 -18.82 14.18 35.05
CA THR A 104 -18.72 13.85 36.46
C THR A 104 -19.14 15.10 37.24
N SER A 105 -20.29 15.03 37.91
CA SER A 105 -20.77 16.07 38.81
C SER A 105 -19.63 16.49 39.75
N LYS A 106 -19.27 17.77 39.71
CA LYS A 106 -18.42 18.38 40.74
C LYS A 106 -19.23 18.31 42.03
N ARG A 107 -18.81 17.43 42.95
CA ARG A 107 -19.25 17.51 44.35
C ARG A 107 -18.91 18.90 44.87
N ARG A 108 -19.93 19.56 45.41
CA ARG A 108 -19.82 20.72 46.30
C ARG A 108 -18.89 20.41 47.46
#